data_AF-A0A812ME15-F1
#
_entry.id   AF-A0A812ME15-F1
#
_cell.length_a   1.000
_cell.length_b   1.000
_cell.length_c   1.000
_cell.angle_alpha   90.00
_cell.angle_beta   90.00
_cell.angle_gamma   90.00
#
_symmetry.space_group_name_H-M   'P 1'
#
loop_
_entity.id
_entity.type
_entity.pdbx_description
1 polymer ?
#
loop_
_entity_poly.entity_id
_entity_poly.type
_entity_poly.pdbx_seq_one_letter_code
_entity_poly.pdbx_strand_id
1 'polypeptide(L)'
;VYKSNGGWTEGEVTQLEKVFNKYDVKRKGFLSSKELVRMVEDMFPVLARDRRLRPDLQRIMKEALSGCTRAEGVGMQDFLKLMQFFREFQDGQRLHKEQQAVQASGWEHTEVAQLRDLFIAASNASHESSLPAELSFEQFRTMIHDLYPLGDALTAELKYIFAKFTRRIVGEVRSKQSFEDADFPEFLLMMRYLWDTDWPSSPGTSRIGIKAKFQDKTETEKPVKAPVKA
;
A
#
# COMPACT_ATOMS: atom_id res chain seq x y z
N VAL A 1 10.57 4.87 27.28
CA VAL A 1 11.29 5.25 26.04
C VAL A 1 10.33 5.52 24.88
N TYR A 2 9.36 4.64 24.57
CA TYR A 2 8.35 4.84 23.51
C TYR A 2 7.41 6.06 23.65
N LYS A 3 7.14 6.54 24.88
CA LYS A 3 6.22 7.66 25.11
C LYS A 3 6.79 9.03 24.70
N SER A 4 8.11 9.19 24.61
CA SER A 4 8.74 10.47 24.28
C SER A 4 8.89 10.71 22.78
N ASN A 5 8.80 9.64 21.96
CA ASN A 5 9.01 9.68 20.52
C ASN A 5 7.71 9.49 19.71
N GLY A 6 6.52 9.63 20.32
CA GLY A 6 5.25 9.58 19.58
C GLY A 6 4.99 8.27 18.82
N GLY A 7 5.47 7.12 19.33
CA GLY A 7 5.29 5.82 18.68
C GLY A 7 6.23 5.54 17.50
N TRP A 8 7.26 6.38 17.29
CA TRP A 8 8.33 6.12 16.33
C TRP A 8 9.49 5.37 16.97
N THR A 9 10.10 4.45 16.22
CA THR A 9 11.38 3.83 16.58
C THR A 9 12.53 4.84 16.46
N GLU A 10 13.65 4.57 17.12
CA GLU A 10 14.82 5.47 17.07
C GLU A 10 15.37 5.64 15.64
N GLY A 11 15.36 4.56 14.85
CA GLY A 11 15.73 4.59 13.44
C GLY A 11 14.79 5.48 12.61
N GLU A 12 13.48 5.39 12.83
CA GLU A 12 12.50 6.25 12.15
C GLU A 12 12.63 7.72 12.57
N VAL A 13 12.82 7.99 13.87
CA VAL A 13 13.06 9.36 14.35
C VAL A 13 14.29 9.94 13.66
N THR A 14 15.38 9.20 13.55
CA THR A 14 16.60 9.64 12.85
C THR A 14 16.32 9.96 11.36
N GLN A 15 15.45 9.18 10.70
CA GLN A 15 15.05 9.46 9.32
C GLN A 15 14.17 10.71 9.22
N LEU A 16 13.21 10.87 10.14
CA LEU A 16 12.34 12.03 10.22
C LEU A 16 13.11 13.31 10.57
N GLU A 17 14.14 13.22 11.40
CA GLU A 17 15.07 14.33 11.66
C GLU A 17 15.79 14.79 10.40
N LYS A 18 16.26 13.85 9.56
CA LYS A 18 16.86 14.20 8.26
C LYS A 18 15.86 14.93 7.37
N VAL A 19 14.59 14.52 7.37
CA VAL A 19 13.52 15.20 6.64
C VAL A 19 13.27 16.60 7.20
N PHE A 20 13.15 16.74 8.52
CA PHE A 20 12.97 18.03 9.18
C PHE A 20 14.10 19.01 8.84
N ASN A 21 15.35 18.55 8.98
CA ASN A 21 16.55 19.35 8.72
C ASN A 21 16.71 19.75 7.25
N LYS A 22 16.09 19.02 6.31
CA LYS A 22 16.04 19.40 4.89
C LYS A 22 15.27 20.71 4.70
N TYR A 23 14.21 20.94 5.47
CA TYR A 23 13.34 22.12 5.34
C TYR A 23 13.70 23.23 6.33
N ASP A 24 14.27 22.90 7.50
CA ASP A 24 14.87 23.89 8.41
C ASP A 24 16.29 24.28 7.96
N VAL A 25 16.38 24.88 6.76
CA VAL A 25 17.66 25.23 6.11
C VAL A 25 18.52 26.13 6.99
N LYS A 26 17.87 27.01 7.76
CA LYS A 26 18.55 27.95 8.66
C LYS A 26 18.88 27.35 10.04
N ARG A 27 18.56 26.06 10.26
CA ARG A 27 18.78 25.34 11.53
C ARG A 27 18.23 26.09 12.75
N LYS A 28 17.03 26.63 12.62
CA LYS A 28 16.35 27.38 13.69
C LYS A 28 15.80 26.45 14.78
N GLY A 29 15.72 25.15 14.50
CA GLY A 29 15.04 24.16 15.32
C GLY A 29 13.51 24.21 15.18
N PHE A 30 12.99 24.88 14.14
CA PHE A 30 11.57 24.96 13.83
C PHE A 30 11.31 25.26 12.36
N LEU A 31 10.20 24.72 11.84
CA LEU A 31 9.67 25.03 10.51
C LEU A 31 8.68 26.19 10.60
N SER A 32 8.99 27.28 9.92
CA SER A 32 8.04 28.38 9.69
C SER A 32 6.87 27.90 8.82
N SER A 33 5.77 28.64 8.81
CA SER A 33 4.59 28.28 7.98
C SER A 33 4.93 28.07 6.50
N LYS A 34 5.86 28.86 5.94
CA LYS A 34 6.30 28.70 4.54
C LYS A 34 7.10 27.42 4.31
N GLU A 35 8.00 27.07 5.22
CA GLU A 35 8.80 25.83 5.14
C GLU A 35 7.91 24.61 5.32
N LEU A 36 6.94 24.69 6.23
CA LEU A 36 5.97 23.63 6.49
C LEU A 36 5.06 23.37 5.27
N VAL A 37 4.52 24.43 4.65
CA VAL A 37 3.71 24.29 3.43
C VAL A 37 4.51 23.63 2.32
N ARG A 38 5.75 24.09 2.07
CA ARG A 38 6.62 23.50 1.06
C ARG A 38 6.90 22.02 1.33
N MET A 39 7.15 21.66 2.59
CA MET A 39 7.35 20.27 2.99
C MET A 39 6.11 19.40 2.69
N VAL A 40 4.92 19.89 3.06
CA VAL A 40 3.67 19.16 2.79
C VAL A 40 3.42 19.02 1.28
N GLU A 41 3.69 20.05 0.49
CA GLU A 41 3.58 20.00 -0.97
C GLU A 41 4.57 19.01 -1.61
N ASP A 42 5.79 18.93 -1.09
CA ASP A 42 6.83 18.04 -1.60
C ASP A 42 6.58 16.57 -1.19
N MET A 43 6.10 16.33 0.04
CA MET A 43 5.90 14.97 0.59
C MET A 43 4.54 14.38 0.27
N PHE A 44 3.49 15.22 0.23
CA PHE A 44 2.11 14.81 0.03
C PHE A 44 1.45 15.67 -1.07
N PRO A 45 1.99 15.67 -2.30
CA PRO A 45 1.56 16.59 -3.37
C PRO A 45 0.08 16.43 -3.74
N VAL A 46 -0.45 15.20 -3.67
CA VAL A 46 -1.87 14.93 -3.95
C VAL A 46 -2.75 15.55 -2.88
N LEU A 47 -2.44 15.31 -1.61
CA LEU A 47 -3.17 15.87 -0.48
C LEU A 47 -3.12 17.40 -0.44
N ALA A 48 -1.98 17.98 -0.83
CA ALA A 48 -1.80 19.43 -0.87
C ALA A 48 -2.56 20.11 -2.02
N ARG A 49 -2.66 19.47 -3.19
CA ARG A 49 -3.17 20.09 -4.42
C ARG A 49 -4.63 19.73 -4.74
N ASP A 50 -5.11 18.57 -4.33
CA ASP A 50 -6.49 18.16 -4.57
C ASP A 50 -7.47 18.95 -3.67
N ARG A 51 -8.37 19.71 -4.29
CA ARG A 51 -9.36 20.51 -3.57
C ARG A 51 -10.29 19.65 -2.71
N ARG A 52 -10.55 18.39 -3.10
CA ARG A 52 -11.43 17.47 -2.38
C ARG A 52 -10.81 16.99 -1.07
N LEU A 53 -9.48 16.94 -1.00
CA LEU A 53 -8.73 16.47 0.17
C LEU A 53 -8.28 17.62 1.09
N ARG A 54 -8.53 18.88 0.70
CA ARG A 54 -8.22 20.04 1.54
C ARG A 54 -8.87 19.99 2.94
N PRO A 55 -10.13 19.55 3.10
CA PRO A 55 -10.72 19.41 4.43
C PRO A 55 -9.93 18.45 5.32
N ASP A 56 -9.47 17.32 4.78
CA ASP A 56 -8.65 16.35 5.51
C ASP A 56 -7.28 16.92 5.88
N LEU A 57 -6.61 17.61 4.95
CA LEU A 57 -5.34 18.27 5.24
C LEU A 57 -5.50 19.32 6.35
N GLN A 58 -6.56 20.13 6.31
CA GLN A 58 -6.85 21.12 7.34
C GLN A 58 -7.12 20.47 8.70
N ARG A 59 -7.86 19.34 8.71
CA ARG A 59 -8.12 18.57 9.92
C ARG A 59 -6.82 18.01 10.51
N ILE A 60 -5.98 17.36 9.70
CA ILE A 60 -4.68 16.83 10.14
C ILE A 60 -3.81 17.94 10.73
N MET A 61 -3.69 19.07 10.03
CA MET A 61 -2.88 20.21 10.49
C MET A 61 -3.43 20.79 11.80
N LYS A 62 -4.74 20.91 11.93
CA LYS A 62 -5.39 21.41 13.15
C LYS A 62 -5.18 20.45 14.33
N GLU A 63 -5.37 19.15 14.12
CA GLU A 63 -5.25 18.13 15.17
C GLU A 63 -3.80 17.99 15.64
N ALA A 64 -2.86 17.84 14.71
CA ALA A 64 -1.44 17.66 14.99
C ALA A 64 -0.81 18.89 15.68
N LEU A 65 -1.25 20.10 15.32
CA LEU A 65 -0.69 21.36 15.81
C LEU A 65 -1.54 22.04 16.88
N SER A 66 -2.61 21.40 17.36
CA SER A 66 -3.52 21.97 18.36
C SER A 66 -2.83 22.33 19.69
N GLY A 67 -1.75 21.63 20.03
CA GLY A 67 -0.90 21.90 21.18
C GLY A 67 0.41 22.62 20.86
N CYS A 68 0.58 23.16 19.65
CA CYS A 68 1.81 23.88 19.28
C CYS A 68 1.87 25.19 20.05
N THR A 69 2.73 25.25 21.06
CA THR A 69 2.88 26.42 21.94
C THR A 69 3.86 27.47 21.39
N ARG A 70 4.57 27.15 20.30
CA ARG A 70 5.63 28.01 19.75
C ARG A 70 5.05 28.98 18.73
N ALA A 71 5.18 30.27 19.02
CA ALA A 71 4.75 31.34 18.10
C ALA A 71 5.54 31.35 16.78
N GLU A 72 6.78 30.85 16.78
CA GLU A 72 7.72 30.94 15.66
C GLU A 72 7.49 29.87 14.57
N GLY A 73 6.85 28.75 14.92
CA GLY A 73 6.59 27.65 14.00
C GLY A 73 6.64 26.26 14.63
N VAL A 74 6.63 25.23 13.79
CA VAL A 74 6.53 23.82 14.18
C VAL A 74 7.89 23.29 14.58
N GLY A 75 8.07 22.99 15.86
CA GLY A 75 9.28 22.33 16.38
C GLY A 75 9.32 20.84 16.05
N MET A 76 10.44 20.19 16.36
CA MET A 76 10.64 18.76 16.06
C MET A 76 9.54 17.85 16.64
N GLN A 77 9.10 18.11 17.87
CA GLN A 77 8.06 17.31 18.53
C GLN A 77 6.70 17.44 17.86
N ASP A 78 6.32 18.65 17.44
CA ASP A 78 5.08 18.90 16.72
C ASP A 78 5.16 18.34 15.29
N PHE A 79 6.35 18.37 14.69
CA PHE A 79 6.60 17.71 13.42
C PHE A 79 6.43 16.19 13.50
N LEU A 80 6.95 15.53 14.53
CA LEU A 80 6.76 14.08 14.73
C LEU A 80 5.28 13.71 14.89
N LYS A 81 4.52 14.52 15.64
CA LYS A 81 3.06 14.36 15.74
C LYS A 81 2.38 14.53 14.38
N LEU A 82 2.75 15.58 13.63
CA LEU A 82 2.21 15.81 12.30
C LEU A 82 2.48 14.62 11.36
N MET A 83 3.69 14.06 11.38
CA MET A 83 4.01 12.86 10.60
C MET A 83 3.20 11.64 11.05
N GLN A 84 2.92 11.51 12.35
CA GLN A 84 2.07 10.45 12.87
C GLN A 84 0.65 10.55 12.31
N PHE A 85 0.04 11.74 12.34
CA PHE A 85 -1.30 11.95 11.76
C PHE A 85 -1.34 11.69 10.25
N PHE A 86 -0.29 12.06 9.51
CA PHE A 86 -0.20 11.69 8.10
C PHE A 86 -0.13 10.17 7.90
N ARG A 87 0.65 9.46 8.72
CA ARG A 87 0.71 7.98 8.67
C ARG A 87 -0.67 7.37 8.94
N GLU A 88 -1.34 7.80 10.00
CA GLU A 88 -2.69 7.33 10.36
C GLU A 88 -3.71 7.61 9.25
N PHE A 89 -3.65 8.79 8.64
CA PHE A 89 -4.50 9.12 7.50
C PHE A 89 -4.23 8.17 6.31
N GLN A 90 -2.96 7.93 5.97
CA GLN A 90 -2.62 7.02 4.89
C GLN A 90 -3.00 5.56 5.18
N ASP A 91 -2.84 5.12 6.43
CA ASP A 91 -3.31 3.80 6.89
C ASP A 91 -4.82 3.66 6.71
N GLY A 92 -5.58 4.68 7.12
CA GLY A 92 -7.03 4.72 6.93
C GLY A 92 -7.44 4.65 5.46
N GLN A 93 -6.77 5.41 4.59
CA GLN A 93 -7.02 5.37 3.15
C GLN A 93 -6.70 4.00 2.54
N ARG A 94 -5.59 3.37 2.94
CA ARG A 94 -5.23 2.02 2.50
C ARG A 94 -6.26 0.98 2.93
N LEU A 95 -6.66 1.01 4.20
CA LEU A 95 -7.67 0.10 4.73
C LEU A 95 -9.00 0.27 4.00
N HIS A 96 -9.41 1.50 3.74
CA HIS A 96 -10.64 1.79 3.01
C HIS A 96 -10.58 1.29 1.56
N LYS A 97 -9.46 1.53 0.85
CA LYS A 97 -9.25 1.03 -0.51
C LYS A 97 -9.31 -0.50 -0.56
N GLU A 98 -8.71 -1.16 0.43
CA GLU A 98 -8.74 -2.61 0.53
C GLU A 98 -10.15 -3.15 0.76
N GLN A 99 -10.90 -2.56 1.70
CA GLN A 99 -12.30 -2.95 1.95
C GLN A 99 -13.15 -2.80 0.69
N GLN A 100 -12.98 -1.70 -0.06
CA GLN A 100 -13.66 -1.51 -1.33
C GLN A 100 -13.26 -2.57 -2.37
N ALA A 101 -11.97 -2.89 -2.48
CA ALA A 101 -11.50 -3.91 -3.42
C ALA A 101 -11.99 -5.31 -3.07
N VAL A 102 -12.03 -5.68 -1.78
CA VAL A 102 -12.60 -6.95 -1.32
C VAL A 102 -14.09 -7.03 -1.67
N GLN A 103 -14.85 -5.97 -1.40
CA GLN A 103 -16.27 -5.91 -1.76
C GLN A 103 -16.50 -5.98 -3.28
N ALA A 104 -15.72 -5.23 -4.06
CA ALA A 104 -15.87 -5.16 -5.51
C ALA A 104 -15.42 -6.44 -6.22
N SER A 105 -14.44 -7.16 -5.66
CA SER A 105 -13.93 -8.40 -6.23
C SER A 105 -14.81 -9.61 -5.91
N GLY A 106 -15.59 -9.56 -4.83
CA GLY A 106 -16.49 -10.64 -4.42
C GLY A 106 -15.78 -11.93 -4.03
N TRP A 107 -14.50 -11.85 -3.66
CA TRP A 107 -13.75 -12.99 -3.11
C TRP A 107 -14.23 -13.33 -1.70
N GLU A 108 -14.21 -14.60 -1.35
CA GLU A 108 -14.44 -15.05 0.03
C GLU A 108 -13.26 -14.65 0.93
N HIS A 109 -13.51 -14.47 2.23
CA HIS A 109 -12.47 -14.02 3.16
C HIS A 109 -11.25 -14.96 3.22
N THR A 110 -11.46 -16.26 3.02
CA THR A 110 -10.38 -17.26 2.93
C THR A 110 -9.56 -17.12 1.66
N GLU A 111 -10.19 -16.78 0.53
CA GLU A 111 -9.51 -16.57 -0.74
C GLU A 111 -8.69 -15.29 -0.72
N VAL A 112 -9.22 -14.22 -0.11
CA VAL A 112 -8.48 -12.96 0.10
C VAL A 112 -7.22 -13.20 0.92
N ALA A 113 -7.28 -14.01 1.98
CA ALA A 113 -6.11 -14.35 2.79
C ALA A 113 -5.03 -15.08 1.97
N GLN A 114 -5.42 -16.08 1.17
CA GLN A 114 -4.50 -16.82 0.31
C GLN A 114 -3.89 -15.94 -0.80
N LEU A 115 -4.69 -15.05 -1.38
CA LEU A 115 -4.22 -14.06 -2.35
C LEU A 115 -3.22 -13.08 -1.71
N ARG A 116 -3.40 -12.73 -0.43
CA ARG A 116 -2.45 -11.91 0.32
C ARG A 116 -1.12 -12.61 0.50
N ASP A 117 -1.13 -13.89 0.87
CA ASP A 117 0.11 -14.66 1.02
C ASP A 117 0.87 -14.75 -0.31
N LEU A 118 0.14 -14.94 -1.41
CA LEU A 118 0.71 -14.94 -2.75
C LEU A 118 1.32 -13.58 -3.12
N PHE A 119 0.61 -12.49 -2.83
CA PHE A 119 1.09 -11.13 -3.07
C PHE A 119 2.36 -10.81 -2.28
N ILE A 120 2.38 -11.13 -0.98
CA ILE A 120 3.55 -10.92 -0.12
C ILE A 120 4.75 -11.72 -0.65
N ALA A 121 4.54 -13.01 -0.95
CA ALA A 121 5.59 -13.87 -1.50
C ALA A 121 6.17 -13.32 -2.81
N ALA A 122 5.32 -12.82 -3.71
CA ALA A 122 5.76 -12.27 -5.01
C ALA A 122 6.45 -10.89 -4.88
N SER A 123 6.02 -10.07 -3.92
CA SER A 123 6.61 -8.74 -3.67
C SER A 123 8.03 -8.78 -3.09
N ASN A 124 8.51 -9.95 -2.66
CA ASN A 124 9.73 -10.10 -1.85
C ASN A 124 9.73 -9.23 -0.59
N ALA A 125 8.55 -8.77 -0.14
CA ALA A 125 8.43 -8.02 1.09
C ALA A 125 8.61 -8.98 2.28
N SER A 126 9.55 -8.68 3.17
CA SER A 126 9.62 -9.36 4.46
C SER A 126 8.45 -8.91 5.34
N HIS A 127 7.92 -9.82 6.16
CA HIS A 127 6.93 -9.47 7.20
C HIS A 127 7.48 -8.47 8.24
N GLU A 128 8.79 -8.22 8.24
CA GLU A 128 9.48 -7.27 9.12
C GLU A 128 9.64 -5.87 8.49
N SER A 129 9.30 -5.70 7.22
CA SER A 129 9.35 -4.38 6.57
C SER A 129 8.22 -3.50 7.12
N SER A 130 8.57 -2.32 7.66
CA SER A 130 7.58 -1.32 8.07
C SER A 130 6.91 -0.62 6.88
N LEU A 131 7.41 -0.86 5.67
CA LEU A 131 6.83 -0.33 4.43
C LEU A 131 5.78 -1.31 3.88
N PRO A 132 4.67 -0.79 3.32
CA PRO A 132 3.67 -1.63 2.68
C PRO A 132 4.28 -2.41 1.51
N ALA A 133 3.88 -3.67 1.37
CA ALA A 133 4.28 -4.51 0.26
C ALA A 133 3.70 -3.98 -1.06
N GLU A 134 4.53 -3.98 -2.10
CA GLU A 134 4.22 -3.46 -3.44
C GLU A 134 4.70 -4.46 -4.49
N LEU A 135 3.97 -4.55 -5.59
CA LEU A 135 4.24 -5.52 -6.64
C LEU A 135 4.51 -4.81 -7.96
N SER A 136 5.74 -4.92 -8.47
CA SER A 136 6.11 -4.43 -9.79
C SER A 136 5.55 -5.31 -10.91
N PHE A 137 5.53 -4.78 -12.14
CA PHE A 137 5.08 -5.54 -13.30
C PHE A 137 5.88 -6.84 -13.49
N GLU A 138 7.21 -6.81 -13.32
CA GLU A 138 8.04 -8.00 -13.50
C GLU A 138 7.77 -9.08 -12.45
N GLN A 139 7.52 -8.67 -11.20
CA GLN A 139 7.13 -9.59 -10.13
C GLN A 139 5.74 -10.19 -10.40
N PHE A 140 4.77 -9.37 -10.80
CA PHE A 140 3.44 -9.83 -11.17
C PHE A 140 3.49 -10.77 -12.39
N ARG A 141 4.24 -10.43 -13.43
CA ARG A 141 4.46 -11.26 -14.62
C ARG A 141 5.05 -12.62 -14.24
N THR A 142 6.07 -12.64 -13.40
CA THR A 142 6.71 -13.88 -12.94
C THR A 142 5.73 -14.75 -12.18
N MET A 143 4.98 -14.16 -11.24
CA MET A 143 3.95 -14.84 -10.47
C MET A 143 2.87 -15.46 -11.37
N ILE A 144 2.41 -14.75 -12.40
CA ILE A 144 1.44 -15.30 -13.37
C ILE A 144 2.08 -16.35 -14.27
N HIS A 145 3.34 -16.18 -14.68
CA HIS A 145 4.08 -17.14 -15.51
C HIS A 145 4.18 -18.53 -14.85
N ASP A 146 4.33 -18.58 -13.52
CA ASP A 146 4.35 -19.83 -12.74
C ASP A 146 3.00 -20.56 -12.70
N LEU A 147 1.91 -19.84 -12.95
CA LEU A 147 0.57 -20.40 -13.10
C LEU A 147 0.29 -20.79 -14.55
N TYR A 148 0.74 -19.97 -15.50
CA TYR A 148 0.49 -20.11 -16.92
C TYR A 148 1.67 -19.56 -17.74
N PRO A 149 2.37 -20.38 -18.54
CA PRO A 149 3.48 -19.92 -19.37
C PRO A 149 3.08 -18.75 -20.29
N LEU A 150 3.76 -17.61 -20.14
CA LEU A 150 3.46 -16.39 -20.89
C LEU A 150 4.39 -16.27 -22.10
N GLY A 151 3.82 -16.33 -23.30
CA GLY A 151 4.48 -15.87 -24.52
C GLY A 151 4.51 -14.34 -24.63
N ASP A 152 5.18 -13.82 -25.66
CA ASP A 152 5.34 -12.38 -25.86
C ASP A 152 4.01 -11.62 -26.01
N ALA A 153 3.06 -12.19 -26.75
CA ALA A 153 1.73 -11.59 -26.94
C ALA A 153 0.94 -11.46 -25.62
N LEU A 154 0.90 -12.55 -24.83
CA LEU A 154 0.23 -12.55 -23.52
C LEU A 154 0.95 -11.66 -22.51
N THR A 155 2.27 -11.54 -22.60
CA THR A 155 3.04 -10.62 -21.77
C THR A 155 2.66 -9.16 -22.06
N ALA A 156 2.49 -8.80 -23.34
CA ALA A 156 2.06 -7.46 -23.72
C ALA A 156 0.65 -7.13 -23.22
N GLU A 157 -0.27 -8.10 -23.30
CA GLU A 157 -1.63 -7.96 -22.74
C GLU A 157 -1.60 -7.82 -21.22
N LEU A 158 -0.84 -8.67 -20.52
CA LEU A 158 -0.70 -8.59 -19.07
C LEU A 158 -0.14 -7.23 -18.64
N LYS A 159 0.81 -6.67 -19.40
CA LYS A 159 1.35 -5.33 -19.15
C LYS A 159 0.29 -4.25 -19.31
N TYR A 160 -0.59 -4.37 -20.30
CA TYR A 160 -1.71 -3.46 -20.47
C TYR A 160 -2.71 -3.56 -19.31
N ILE A 161 -3.05 -4.77 -18.87
CA ILE A 161 -3.94 -5.01 -17.72
C ILE A 161 -3.33 -4.42 -16.46
N PHE A 162 -2.05 -4.71 -16.20
CA PHE A 162 -1.35 -4.19 -15.03
C PHE A 162 -1.38 -2.66 -15.02
N ALA A 163 -1.00 -2.02 -16.12
CA ALA A 163 -1.08 -0.57 -16.26
C ALA A 163 -2.51 -0.03 -16.11
N LYS A 164 -3.55 -0.74 -16.55
CA LYS A 164 -4.95 -0.31 -16.40
C LYS A 164 -5.34 -0.15 -14.92
N PHE A 165 -4.87 -1.05 -14.05
CA PHE A 165 -5.23 -1.06 -12.63
C PHE A 165 -4.26 -0.24 -11.75
N THR A 166 -3.00 -0.08 -12.16
CA THR A 166 -2.04 0.78 -11.44
C THR A 166 -2.09 2.25 -11.89
N ARG A 167 -2.76 2.56 -13.02
CA ARG A 167 -2.96 3.93 -13.49
C ARG A 167 -3.90 4.71 -12.56
N ARG A 168 -3.31 5.68 -11.85
CA ARG A 168 -3.90 6.89 -11.24
C ARG A 168 -5.43 6.87 -11.08
N ILE A 169 -5.88 6.70 -9.84
CA ILE A 169 -7.05 7.45 -9.36
C ILE A 169 -6.55 8.83 -8.90
N VAL A 170 -7.04 9.90 -9.53
CA VAL A 170 -6.77 11.28 -9.10
C VAL A 170 -7.30 11.43 -7.67
N GLY A 171 -6.41 11.63 -6.69
CA GLY A 171 -6.76 11.81 -5.28
C GLY A 171 -6.21 10.77 -4.30
N GLU A 172 -5.52 9.71 -4.75
CA GLU A 172 -4.88 8.78 -3.81
C GLU A 172 -3.56 9.34 -3.24
N VAL A 173 -3.46 9.36 -1.91
CA VAL A 173 -2.27 9.84 -1.18
C VAL A 173 -1.29 8.69 -1.00
N ARG A 174 -0.43 8.49 -2.00
CA ARG A 174 0.65 7.51 -1.98
C ARG A 174 1.98 8.18 -1.60
N SER A 175 2.64 7.70 -0.54
CA SER A 175 3.95 8.21 -0.09
C SER A 175 5.07 7.51 -0.87
N LYS A 176 5.64 8.18 -1.88
CA LYS A 176 6.82 7.71 -2.63
C LYS A 176 6.71 6.32 -3.29
N GLN A 177 5.51 5.85 -3.60
CA GLN A 177 5.30 4.70 -4.46
C GLN A 177 5.83 5.01 -5.86
N SER A 178 6.54 4.06 -6.48
CA SER A 178 6.77 4.15 -7.91
C SER A 178 5.38 4.18 -8.57
N PHE A 179 5.16 5.08 -9.52
CA PHE A 179 3.85 5.28 -10.15
C PHE A 179 3.34 4.06 -10.93
N GLU A 180 4.11 2.97 -10.94
CA GLU A 180 3.90 1.79 -11.74
C GLU A 180 3.66 0.54 -10.88
N ASP A 181 3.90 0.57 -9.57
CA ASP A 181 3.73 -0.61 -8.72
C ASP A 181 2.28 -0.74 -8.19
N ALA A 182 1.84 -2.00 -8.11
CA ALA A 182 0.51 -2.36 -7.62
C ALA A 182 0.52 -2.55 -6.10
N ASP A 183 -0.48 -1.98 -5.43
CA ASP A 183 -0.80 -2.36 -4.04
C ASP A 183 -1.70 -3.62 -4.00
N PHE A 184 -1.90 -4.15 -2.80
CA PHE A 184 -2.74 -5.35 -2.62
C PHE A 184 -4.20 -5.16 -3.13
N PRO A 185 -4.88 -4.03 -2.89
CA PRO A 185 -6.19 -3.76 -3.50
C PRO A 185 -6.21 -3.84 -5.03
N GLU A 186 -5.23 -3.22 -5.71
CA GLU A 186 -5.10 -3.28 -7.17
C GLU A 186 -4.84 -4.70 -7.66
N PHE A 187 -3.98 -5.43 -6.95
CA PHE A 187 -3.74 -6.84 -7.18
C PHE A 187 -5.02 -7.68 -7.10
N LEU A 188 -5.85 -7.50 -6.07
CA LEU A 188 -7.12 -8.21 -5.93
C LEU A 188 -8.06 -7.97 -7.12
N LEU A 189 -8.16 -6.72 -7.55
CA LEU A 189 -9.00 -6.34 -8.70
C LEU A 189 -8.45 -6.89 -10.01
N MET A 190 -7.13 -6.90 -10.19
CA MET A 190 -6.48 -7.54 -11.34
C MET A 190 -6.76 -9.04 -11.38
N MET A 191 -6.57 -9.74 -10.25
CA MET A 191 -6.85 -11.18 -10.16
C MET A 191 -8.32 -11.49 -10.47
N ARG A 192 -9.24 -10.63 -10.01
CA ARG A 192 -10.66 -10.76 -10.36
C ARG A 192 -10.92 -10.52 -11.85
N TYR A 193 -10.29 -9.51 -12.43
CA TYR A 193 -10.44 -9.21 -13.85
C TYR A 193 -9.93 -10.35 -14.74
N LEU A 194 -8.75 -10.91 -14.43
CA LEU A 194 -8.21 -12.07 -15.15
C LEU A 194 -9.15 -13.28 -15.06
N TRP A 195 -9.80 -13.46 -13.91
CA TRP A 195 -10.79 -14.51 -13.70
C TRP A 195 -12.07 -14.31 -14.52
N ASP A 196 -12.66 -13.11 -14.47
CA ASP A 196 -13.94 -12.82 -15.15
C ASP A 196 -13.82 -12.75 -16.67
N THR A 197 -12.62 -12.51 -17.20
CA THR A 197 -12.35 -12.43 -18.64
C THR A 197 -11.92 -13.76 -19.26
N ASP A 198 -11.87 -14.85 -18.48
CA ASP A 198 -11.31 -16.14 -18.89
C ASP A 198 -9.93 -15.99 -19.55
N TRP A 199 -9.09 -15.10 -19.03
CA TRP A 199 -7.80 -14.78 -19.66
C TRP A 199 -6.75 -15.88 -19.42
N PRO A 200 -5.97 -16.31 -20.41
CA PRO A 200 -6.01 -15.90 -21.80
C PRO A 200 -7.18 -16.56 -22.55
N SER A 201 -7.88 -15.78 -23.38
CA SER A 201 -9.11 -16.17 -24.07
C SER A 201 -8.91 -17.15 -25.25
N SER A 202 -7.88 -18.00 -25.21
CA SER A 202 -7.62 -18.97 -26.28
C SER A 202 -8.61 -20.15 -26.24
N PRO A 203 -9.11 -20.61 -27.40
CA PRO A 203 -10.01 -21.75 -27.47
C PRO A 203 -9.32 -23.01 -26.95
N GLY A 204 -9.86 -23.59 -25.86
CA GLY A 204 -9.35 -24.80 -25.22
C GLY A 204 -8.67 -24.60 -23.87
N THR A 205 -8.46 -23.35 -23.44
CA THR A 205 -7.87 -23.05 -22.13
C THR A 205 -8.97 -22.84 -21.10
N SER A 206 -9.46 -23.94 -20.51
CA SER A 206 -10.39 -23.85 -19.39
C SER A 206 -9.79 -23.02 -18.27
N ARG A 207 -10.57 -22.03 -17.79
CA ARG A 207 -10.49 -21.28 -16.52
C ARG A 207 -9.13 -21.37 -15.86
N ILE A 208 -8.36 -20.26 -15.87
CA ILE A 208 -7.10 -20.12 -15.13
C ILE A 208 -7.15 -21.03 -13.91
N GLY A 209 -6.27 -22.04 -13.88
CA GLY A 209 -6.23 -23.09 -12.88
C GLY A 209 -5.96 -22.59 -11.45
N ILE A 210 -6.23 -21.31 -11.15
CA ILE A 210 -6.35 -20.74 -9.82
C ILE A 210 -7.24 -21.66 -8.98
N LYS A 211 -8.45 -22.08 -9.42
CA LYS A 211 -9.25 -23.02 -8.62
C LYS A 211 -8.60 -24.39 -8.44
N ALA A 212 -7.93 -24.95 -9.45
CA ALA A 212 -7.30 -26.26 -9.33
C ALA A 212 -6.08 -26.21 -8.39
N LYS A 213 -5.19 -25.22 -8.52
CA LYS A 213 -4.04 -25.04 -7.61
C LYS A 213 -4.43 -24.50 -6.22
N PHE A 214 -5.51 -23.71 -6.12
CA PHE A 214 -6.08 -23.29 -4.82
C PHE A 214 -6.76 -24.47 -4.12
N GLN A 215 -7.56 -25.28 -4.81
CA GLN A 215 -8.22 -26.45 -4.23
C GLN A 215 -7.22 -27.57 -3.88
N ASP A 216 -6.22 -27.82 -4.72
CA ASP A 216 -5.20 -28.86 -4.48
C ASP A 216 -4.29 -28.52 -3.26
N LYS A 217 -4.05 -27.23 -2.99
CA LYS A 217 -3.45 -26.78 -1.72
C LYS A 217 -4.40 -26.86 -0.52
N THR A 218 -5.72 -26.78 -0.71
CA THR A 218 -6.70 -26.89 0.40
C THR A 218 -6.94 -28.32 0.88
N GLU A 219 -6.68 -29.34 0.06
CA GLU A 219 -6.83 -30.74 0.46
C GLU A 219 -5.57 -31.32 1.10
N THR A 220 -4.39 -30.81 0.74
CA THR A 220 -3.10 -31.32 1.24
C THR A 220 -2.73 -30.86 2.66
N GLU A 221 -3.44 -29.87 3.22
CA GLU A 221 -3.21 -29.36 4.59
C GLU A 221 -4.32 -29.69 5.60
N LYS A 222 -5.28 -30.57 5.29
CA LYS A 222 -6.20 -31.07 6.32
C LYS A 222 -5.40 -31.91 7.33
N PRO A 223 -5.34 -31.54 8.63
CA PRO A 223 -4.66 -32.36 9.62
C PRO A 223 -5.39 -33.70 9.72
N VAL A 224 -4.65 -34.78 9.47
CA VAL A 224 -5.07 -36.15 9.71
C VAL A 224 -5.53 -36.23 11.17
N LYS A 225 -6.84 -36.37 11.38
CA LYS A 225 -7.39 -36.65 12.71
C LYS A 225 -6.74 -37.93 13.21
N ALA A 226 -5.90 -37.80 14.24
CA ALA A 226 -5.29 -38.93 14.91
C ALA A 226 -6.40 -39.85 15.45
N PRO A 227 -6.29 -41.18 15.29
CA PRO A 227 -7.26 -42.10 15.83
C PRO A 227 -7.22 -42.04 17.37
N VAL A 228 -8.35 -41.66 17.95
CA VAL A 228 -8.59 -41.77 19.40
C VAL A 228 -8.57 -43.25 19.73
N LYS A 229 -7.49 -43.71 20.37
CA LYS A 229 -7.45 -45.04 20.98
C LYS A 229 -8.29 -44.98 22.26
N ALA A 230 -9.33 -45.81 22.29
CA ALA A 230 -10.08 -46.15 23.50
C ALA A 230 -9.25 -47.01 24.45
#